data_AF-A0A1B6HFP5-F1
#
_entry.id   AF-A0A1B6HFP5-F1
#
_cell.length_a   1.000
_cell.length_b   1.000
_cell.length_c   1.000
_cell.angle_alpha   90.00
_cell.angle_beta   90.00
_cell.angle_gamma   90.00
#
_symmetry.space_group_name_H-M   'P 1'
#
loop_
_entity.id
_entity.type
_entity.pdbx_description
1 polymer ?
#
loop_
_entity_poly.entity_id
_entity_poly.type
_entity_poly.pdbx_seq_one_letter_code
_entity_poly.pdbx_strand_id
1 'polypeptide(L)'
;RQFTKMNEIQRKYHDKDAEVARKDGLLLIRELAAEVKNMMDIKMNAVMRIMDSAEQAALSQKMEGGTPKYYNSRKLANPGEEHRGPGWQELLLIPNRHFDHQAVNTSFSSVLLPQALSDSDPQVINALRWSEHLDPVFVNNYEVDPSLSWQFY
;
A
#
# COMPACT_ATOMS: atom_id res chain seq x y z
N ARG A 1 -18.60 -15.82 46.67
CA ARG A 1 -18.67 -16.88 45.63
C ARG A 1 -20.01 -16.93 44.86
N GLN A 2 -21.09 -16.29 45.33
CA GLN A 2 -22.42 -16.33 44.69
C GLN A 2 -22.58 -15.43 43.45
N PHE A 3 -21.73 -14.42 43.25
CA PHE A 3 -21.92 -13.41 42.19
C PHE A 3 -21.33 -13.81 40.82
N THR A 4 -20.27 -14.63 40.78
CA THR A 4 -19.58 -14.97 39.52
C THR A 4 -20.09 -16.26 38.87
N LYS A 5 -21.02 -16.99 39.52
CA LYS A 5 -21.59 -18.26 39.01
C LYS A 5 -20.55 -19.29 38.52
N MET A 6 -19.36 -19.30 39.14
CA MET A 6 -18.23 -20.17 38.74
C MET A 6 -18.63 -21.64 38.56
N ASN A 7 -19.44 -22.17 39.48
CA ASN A 7 -19.91 -23.55 39.46
C ASN A 7 -20.89 -23.85 38.31
N GLU A 8 -21.60 -22.84 37.81
CA GLU A 8 -22.48 -22.97 36.64
C GLU A 8 -21.65 -23.02 35.35
N ILE A 9 -20.61 -22.19 35.27
CA ILE A 9 -19.68 -22.13 34.12
C ILE A 9 -18.90 -23.44 33.98
N GLN A 10 -18.30 -23.94 35.06
CA GLN A 10 -17.54 -25.19 35.03
C GLN A 10 -18.40 -26.36 34.56
N ARG A 11 -19.65 -26.44 35.03
CA ARG A 11 -20.59 -27.49 34.62
C ARG A 11 -20.92 -27.40 33.13
N LYS A 12 -21.26 -26.20 32.64
CA LYS A 12 -21.53 -25.95 31.23
C LYS A 12 -20.34 -26.21 30.30
N TYR A 13 -19.10 -26.10 30.80
CA TYR A 13 -17.91 -26.46 30.03
C TYR A 13 -17.77 -27.97 29.80
N HIS A 14 -18.30 -28.79 30.71
CA HIS A 14 -18.38 -30.25 30.54
C HIS A 14 -19.62 -30.69 29.76
N ASP A 15 -20.73 -29.94 29.85
CA ASP A 15 -21.96 -30.21 29.10
C ASP A 15 -21.81 -29.87 27.60
N LYS A 16 -20.83 -29.03 27.25
CA LYS A 16 -20.45 -28.77 25.87
C LYS A 16 -19.33 -29.75 25.52
N ASP A 17 -19.54 -30.59 24.51
CA ASP A 17 -18.57 -31.54 23.95
C ASP A 17 -17.36 -30.81 23.31
N ALA A 18 -16.59 -30.11 24.13
CA ALA A 18 -15.41 -29.38 23.72
C ALA A 18 -14.22 -30.33 23.67
N GLU A 19 -13.56 -30.38 22.51
CA GLU A 19 -12.34 -31.17 22.34
C GLU A 19 -11.13 -30.42 22.92
N VAL A 20 -10.37 -31.09 23.78
CA VAL A 20 -9.12 -30.55 24.35
C VAL A 20 -7.95 -31.05 23.51
N ALA A 21 -7.39 -30.18 22.67
CA ALA A 21 -6.21 -30.47 21.87
C ALA A 21 -4.93 -29.91 22.51
N ARG A 22 -3.88 -30.73 22.59
CA ARG A 22 -2.54 -30.26 22.97
C ARG A 22 -1.93 -29.49 21.80
N LYS A 23 -1.35 -28.32 22.09
CA LYS A 23 -0.57 -27.53 21.12
C LYS A 23 0.91 -27.68 21.40
N ASP A 24 1.68 -27.98 20.36
CA ASP A 24 3.15 -28.01 20.43
C ASP A 24 3.71 -26.62 20.07
N GLY A 25 4.35 -25.98 21.05
CA GLY A 25 4.92 -24.65 20.87
C GLY A 25 6.05 -24.59 19.84
N LEU A 26 6.85 -25.65 19.69
CA LEU A 26 7.93 -25.69 18.71
C LEU A 26 7.37 -25.80 17.28
N LEU A 27 6.30 -26.57 17.11
CA LEU A 27 5.60 -26.65 15.83
C LEU A 27 4.99 -25.30 15.45
N LEU A 28 4.29 -24.65 16.38
CA LEU A 28 3.68 -23.33 16.16
C LEU A 28 4.71 -22.27 15.76
N ILE A 29 5.87 -22.24 16.42
CA ILE A 29 6.95 -21.29 16.08
C ILE A 29 7.50 -21.57 14.68
N ARG A 30 7.64 -22.84 14.29
CA ARG A 30 8.11 -23.21 12.94
C ARG A 30 7.11 -22.82 11.86
N GLU A 31 5.82 -23.05 12.10
CA GLU A 31 4.73 -22.64 11.19
C GLU A 31 4.70 -21.12 11.03
N LEU A 32 4.75 -20.38 12.14
CA LEU A 32 4.81 -18.93 12.13
C LEU A 32 6.04 -18.41 11.38
N ALA A 33 7.22 -18.99 11.62
CA ALA A 33 8.44 -18.61 10.93
C ALA A 33 8.35 -18.85 9.41
N ALA A 34 7.73 -19.95 9.00
CA ALA A 34 7.51 -20.25 7.59
C ALA A 34 6.54 -19.25 6.93
N GLU A 35 5.45 -18.89 7.61
CA GLU A 35 4.48 -17.90 7.14
C GLU A 35 5.10 -16.51 7.01
N VAL A 36 5.86 -16.08 8.02
CA VAL A 36 6.59 -14.79 7.99
C VAL A 36 7.61 -14.76 6.87
N LYS A 37 8.33 -15.87 6.65
CA LYS A 37 9.26 -15.98 5.53
C LYS A 37 8.53 -15.80 4.20
N ASN A 38 7.45 -16.55 3.97
CA ASN A 38 6.68 -16.45 2.73
C ASN A 38 6.13 -15.03 2.50
N MET A 39 5.63 -14.38 3.54
CA MET A 39 5.19 -12.98 3.49
C MET A 39 6.34 -12.03 3.08
N MET A 40 7.51 -12.20 3.68
CA MET A 40 8.69 -11.39 3.35
C MET A 40 9.16 -11.63 1.92
N ASP A 41 9.14 -12.88 1.45
CA ASP A 41 9.52 -13.23 0.07
C ASP A 41 8.57 -12.54 -0.93
N ILE A 42 7.26 -12.52 -0.67
CA ILE A 42 6.27 -11.80 -1.51
C ILE A 42 6.56 -10.29 -1.53
N LYS A 43 6.81 -9.68 -0.36
CA LYS A 43 7.12 -8.25 -0.23
C LYS A 43 8.42 -7.89 -0.95
N MET A 44 9.45 -8.72 -0.83
CA MET A 44 10.72 -8.55 -1.53
C MET A 44 10.53 -8.63 -3.05
N ASN A 45 9.73 -9.57 -3.53
CA ASN A 45 9.41 -9.68 -4.95
C ASN A 45 8.69 -8.43 -5.49
N ALA A 46 7.80 -7.82 -4.71
CA ALA A 46 7.16 -6.56 -5.08
C ALA A 46 8.16 -5.41 -5.23
N VAL A 47 9.13 -5.30 -4.31
CA VAL A 47 10.20 -4.30 -4.36
C VAL A 47 11.11 -4.53 -5.57
N MET A 48 11.50 -5.78 -5.86
CA MET A 48 12.34 -6.10 -7.02
C MET A 48 11.63 -5.72 -8.33
N ARG A 49 10.32 -5.99 -8.46
CA ARG A 49 9.55 -5.57 -9.65
C ARG A 49 9.52 -4.06 -9.83
N ILE A 50 9.39 -3.29 -8.75
CA ILE A 50 9.45 -1.82 -8.80
C ILE A 50 10.83 -1.37 -9.27
N MET A 51 11.89 -1.92 -8.67
CA MET A 51 13.28 -1.60 -9.03
C MET A 51 13.55 -1.86 -10.52
N ASP A 52 13.27 -3.07 -10.99
CA ASP A 52 13.53 -3.46 -12.39
C ASP A 52 12.73 -2.59 -13.36
N SER A 53 11.47 -2.30 -13.05
CA SER A 53 10.61 -1.46 -13.88
C SER A 53 11.09 -0.01 -13.89
N ALA A 54 11.56 0.50 -12.75
CA ALA A 54 12.10 1.86 -12.65
C ALA A 54 13.38 2.01 -13.45
N GLU A 55 14.31 1.05 -13.35
CA GLU A 55 15.54 1.05 -14.14
C GLU A 55 15.23 1.02 -15.64
N GLN A 56 14.34 0.11 -16.07
CA GLN A 56 13.95 -0.01 -17.48
C GLN A 56 13.23 1.25 -17.98
N ALA A 57 12.32 1.82 -17.20
CA ALA A 57 11.61 3.05 -17.57
C ALA A 57 12.58 4.24 -17.68
N ALA A 58 13.49 4.40 -16.72
CA ALA A 58 14.47 5.48 -16.73
C ALA A 58 15.43 5.39 -17.93
N LEU A 59 15.88 4.18 -18.29
CA LEU A 59 16.80 3.95 -19.41
C LEU A 59 16.14 4.07 -20.78
N SER A 60 14.87 3.64 -20.90
CA SER A 60 14.14 3.68 -22.17
C SER A 60 13.56 5.05 -22.49
N GLN A 61 13.46 5.93 -21.48
CA GLN A 61 12.82 7.22 -21.65
C GLN A 61 13.62 8.14 -22.57
N LYS A 62 12.96 8.60 -23.63
CA LYS A 62 13.49 9.64 -24.53
C LYS A 62 13.03 11.00 -24.05
N MET A 63 13.92 12.00 -24.13
CA MET A 63 13.54 13.39 -23.88
C MET A 63 12.67 13.90 -25.04
N GLU A 64 11.37 13.61 -24.99
CA GLU A 64 10.40 14.15 -25.94
C GLU A 64 9.86 15.53 -25.50
N GLY A 65 9.15 16.25 -26.38
CA GLY A 65 8.50 17.50 -26.04
C GLY A 65 7.12 17.26 -25.40
N GLY A 66 6.76 18.00 -24.36
CA GLY A 66 5.42 17.92 -23.73
C GLY A 66 5.43 18.10 -22.21
N THR A 67 4.30 18.43 -21.61
CA THR A 67 4.16 18.53 -20.15
C THR A 67 3.95 17.14 -19.53
N PRO A 68 4.70 16.77 -18.47
CA PRO A 68 4.50 15.49 -17.79
C PRO A 68 3.10 15.42 -17.17
N LYS A 69 2.48 14.25 -17.23
CA LYS A 69 1.23 13.97 -16.51
C LYS A 69 1.58 13.28 -15.20
N TYR A 70 1.22 13.91 -14.09
CA TYR A 70 1.46 13.37 -12.76
C TYR A 70 0.49 14.01 -11.77
N TYR A 71 0.22 13.36 -10.65
CA TYR A 71 -0.60 13.90 -9.56
C TYR A 71 0.29 14.50 -8.47
N ASN A 72 0.26 15.82 -8.27
CA ASN A 72 1.05 16.45 -7.21
C ASN A 72 0.35 16.28 -5.86
N SER A 73 0.99 15.59 -4.91
CA SER A 73 0.40 15.26 -3.60
C SER A 73 -0.05 16.46 -2.77
N ARG A 74 0.47 17.67 -3.03
CA ARG A 74 0.06 18.91 -2.34
C ARG A 74 -1.10 19.65 -3.02
N LYS A 75 -1.54 19.19 -4.19
CA LYS A 75 -2.57 19.86 -5.02
C LYS A 75 -3.64 18.87 -5.50
N LEU A 76 -4.06 17.93 -4.63
CA LEU A 76 -5.11 16.96 -4.91
C LEU A 76 -6.41 17.33 -4.22
N ALA A 77 -7.51 17.31 -4.96
CA ALA A 77 -8.86 17.47 -4.43
C ALA A 77 -9.73 16.29 -4.87
N ASN A 78 -10.74 15.96 -4.07
CA ASN A 78 -11.75 15.02 -4.53
C ASN A 78 -12.64 15.67 -5.62
N PRO A 79 -13.15 14.88 -6.58
CA PRO A 79 -14.09 15.39 -7.57
C PRO A 79 -15.30 16.04 -6.88
N GLY A 80 -15.61 17.29 -7.25
CA GLY A 80 -16.73 18.05 -6.70
C GLY A 80 -16.41 18.89 -5.45
N GLU A 81 -15.18 18.87 -4.94
CA GLU A 81 -14.74 19.85 -3.94
C GLU A 81 -14.41 21.20 -4.60
N GLU A 82 -14.67 22.31 -3.90
CA GLU A 82 -14.29 23.64 -4.41
C GLU A 82 -12.77 23.74 -4.57
N HIS A 83 -12.34 24.11 -5.78
CA HIS A 83 -10.94 24.14 -6.16
C HIS A 83 -10.20 25.22 -5.36
N ARG A 84 -9.10 24.85 -4.68
CA ARG A 84 -8.29 25.77 -3.88
C ARG A 84 -7.24 26.54 -4.71
N GLY A 85 -7.65 27.06 -5.88
CA GLY A 85 -6.81 27.88 -6.78
C GLY A 85 -6.28 27.15 -8.03
N PRO A 86 -5.36 27.77 -8.79
CA PRO A 86 -4.86 27.20 -10.05
C PRO A 86 -3.92 26.01 -9.82
N GLY A 87 -4.01 25.00 -10.70
CA GLY A 87 -3.12 23.83 -10.69
C GLY A 87 -3.50 22.71 -9.71
N TRP A 88 -4.72 22.73 -9.16
CA TRP A 88 -5.29 21.58 -8.46
C TRP A 88 -5.76 20.52 -9.45
N GLN A 89 -5.62 19.27 -9.04
CA GLN A 89 -5.95 18.09 -9.84
C GLN A 89 -7.00 17.28 -9.10
N GLU A 90 -8.03 16.86 -9.82
CA GLU A 90 -9.06 15.98 -9.29
C GLU A 90 -8.57 14.54 -9.30
N LEU A 91 -8.61 13.89 -8.14
CA LEU A 91 -8.32 12.48 -7.99
C LEU A 91 -9.29 11.91 -6.96
N LEU A 92 -9.99 10.83 -7.31
CA LEU A 92 -10.92 10.18 -6.38
C LEU A 92 -10.13 9.50 -5.26
N LEU A 93 -10.22 10.04 -4.05
CA LEU A 93 -9.62 9.51 -2.83
C LEU A 93 -10.72 8.91 -1.95
N ILE A 94 -10.63 7.61 -1.67
CA ILE A 94 -11.63 6.89 -0.89
C ILE A 94 -10.99 6.47 0.44
N PRO A 95 -11.66 6.71 1.60
CA PRO A 95 -11.20 6.20 2.89
C PRO A 95 -11.00 4.69 2.86
N ASN A 96 -9.81 4.22 3.22
CA ASN A 96 -9.47 2.81 3.21
C ASN A 96 -8.99 2.34 4.58
N ARG A 97 -9.66 1.34 5.17
CA ARG A 97 -9.32 0.80 6.49
C ARG A 97 -7.91 0.21 6.58
N HIS A 98 -7.38 -0.31 5.47
CA HIS A 98 -6.02 -0.85 5.40
C HIS A 98 -4.95 0.25 5.56
N PHE A 99 -5.31 1.50 5.24
CA PHE A 99 -4.44 2.68 5.37
C PHE A 99 -4.89 3.59 6.51
N ASP A 100 -5.30 3.02 7.65
CA ASP A 100 -5.76 3.77 8.83
C ASP A 100 -6.92 4.74 8.53
N HIS A 101 -7.84 4.31 7.65
CA HIS A 101 -8.97 5.13 7.17
C HIS A 101 -8.58 6.41 6.42
N GLN A 102 -7.31 6.52 6.00
CA GLN A 102 -6.88 7.62 5.14
C GLN A 102 -7.53 7.50 3.77
N ALA A 103 -7.84 8.65 3.17
CA ALA A 103 -8.38 8.73 1.83
C ALA A 103 -7.24 8.50 0.81
N VAL A 104 -7.33 7.40 0.06
CA VAL A 104 -6.28 6.95 -0.86
C VAL A 104 -6.84 6.68 -2.25
N ASN A 105 -5.95 6.66 -3.24
CA ASN A 105 -6.22 6.12 -4.57
C ASN A 105 -5.34 4.88 -4.77
N THR A 106 -5.91 3.82 -5.35
CA THR A 106 -5.20 2.56 -5.62
C THR A 106 -4.98 2.30 -7.11
N SER A 107 -5.23 3.31 -7.96
CA SER A 107 -5.10 3.23 -9.42
C SER A 107 -4.00 4.14 -9.97
N PHE A 108 -3.68 5.23 -9.27
CA PHE A 108 -2.66 6.20 -9.65
C PHE A 108 -1.79 6.55 -8.46
N SER A 109 -0.49 6.74 -8.70
CA SER A 109 0.41 7.27 -7.70
C SER A 109 0.32 8.80 -7.61
N SER A 110 0.90 9.34 -6.54
CA SER A 110 1.08 10.78 -6.39
C SER A 110 2.56 11.09 -6.18
N VAL A 111 3.00 12.25 -6.64
CA VAL A 111 4.38 12.71 -6.55
C VAL A 111 4.48 13.80 -5.50
N LEU A 112 5.40 13.60 -4.56
CA LEU A 112 5.82 14.62 -3.61
C LEU A 112 7.01 15.39 -4.17
N LEU A 113 6.76 16.58 -4.74
CA LEU A 113 7.83 17.47 -5.21
C LEU A 113 8.26 18.44 -4.09
N PRO A 114 9.51 18.43 -3.61
CA PRO A 114 10.02 19.43 -2.66
C PRO A 114 9.84 20.86 -3.18
N GLN A 115 9.60 21.83 -2.28
CA GLN A 115 9.38 23.24 -2.67
C GLN A 115 10.59 23.87 -3.37
N ALA A 116 11.80 23.34 -3.15
CA ALA A 116 13.03 23.81 -3.78
C ALA A 116 13.17 23.38 -5.25
N LEU A 117 12.37 22.43 -5.72
CA LEU A 117 12.41 21.91 -7.08
C LEU A 117 11.28 22.49 -7.92
N SER A 118 11.59 22.86 -9.16
CA SER A 118 10.61 23.32 -10.13
C SER A 118 10.15 22.17 -11.03
N ASP A 119 8.87 22.11 -11.32
CA ASP A 119 8.29 21.21 -12.33
C ASP A 119 8.65 21.63 -13.77
N SER A 120 9.33 22.76 -13.93
CA SER A 120 9.93 23.21 -15.19
C SER A 120 11.36 22.72 -15.42
N ASP A 121 12.01 22.13 -14.40
CA ASP A 121 13.40 21.65 -14.53
C ASP A 121 13.44 20.43 -15.48
N PRO A 122 14.28 20.43 -16.52
CA PRO A 122 14.37 19.30 -17.46
C PRO A 122 14.64 17.95 -16.79
N GLN A 123 15.42 17.90 -15.71
CA GLN A 123 15.70 16.67 -14.97
C GLN A 123 14.46 16.19 -14.23
N VAL A 124 13.73 17.11 -13.58
CA VAL A 124 12.48 16.81 -12.88
C VAL A 124 11.41 16.36 -13.87
N ILE A 125 11.25 17.07 -15.00
CA ILE A 125 10.33 16.69 -16.07
C ILE A 125 10.65 15.28 -16.57
N ASN A 126 11.93 14.99 -16.85
CA ASN A 126 12.32 13.67 -17.31
C ASN A 126 11.97 12.59 -16.28
N ALA A 127 12.25 12.85 -15.00
CA ALA A 127 11.92 11.96 -13.89
C ALA A 127 10.41 11.68 -13.81
N LEU A 128 9.59 12.73 -13.77
CA LEU A 128 8.13 12.63 -13.71
C LEU A 128 7.55 11.78 -14.85
N ARG A 129 8.09 11.90 -16.06
CA ARG A 129 7.57 11.17 -17.22
C ARG A 129 7.91 9.69 -17.19
N TRP A 130 9.15 9.34 -16.88
CA TRP A 130 9.49 7.92 -16.84
C TRP A 130 8.82 7.26 -15.64
N SER A 131 8.69 7.96 -14.50
CA SER A 131 8.04 7.43 -13.29
C SER A 131 6.54 7.15 -13.48
N GLU A 132 5.87 7.78 -14.45
CA GLU A 132 4.46 7.48 -14.83
C GLU A 132 4.27 6.00 -15.18
N HIS A 133 5.32 5.33 -15.69
CA HIS A 133 5.28 3.91 -16.05
C HIS A 133 5.28 2.95 -14.84
N LEU A 134 5.45 3.48 -13.61
CA LEU A 134 5.42 2.68 -12.38
C LEU A 134 4.00 2.44 -11.84
N ASP A 135 3.01 3.24 -12.23
CA ASP A 135 1.63 3.10 -11.76
C ASP A 135 1.08 1.67 -11.96
N PRO A 136 1.19 1.05 -13.15
CA PRO A 136 0.74 -0.34 -13.35
C PRO A 136 1.47 -1.34 -12.45
N VAL A 137 2.73 -1.10 -12.11
CA VAL A 137 3.53 -1.98 -11.25
C VAL A 137 3.02 -1.90 -9.81
N PHE A 138 2.76 -0.68 -9.31
CA PHE A 138 2.18 -0.47 -7.98
C PHE A 138 0.80 -1.10 -7.86
N VAL A 139 -0.05 -0.93 -8.88
CA VAL A 139 -1.39 -1.54 -8.94
C VAL A 139 -1.27 -3.06 -8.91
N ASN A 140 -0.47 -3.65 -9.82
CA ASN A 140 -0.30 -5.10 -9.89
C ASN A 140 0.28 -5.68 -8.59
N ASN A 141 1.23 -4.99 -7.95
CA ASN A 141 1.75 -5.41 -6.65
C ASN A 141 0.65 -5.49 -5.59
N TYR A 142 -0.21 -4.47 -5.52
CA TYR A 142 -1.31 -4.41 -4.56
C TYR A 142 -2.42 -5.43 -4.86
N GLU A 143 -2.68 -5.72 -6.15
CA GLU A 143 -3.61 -6.79 -6.55
C GLU A 143 -3.09 -8.18 -6.16
N VAL A 144 -1.78 -8.42 -6.26
CA VAL A 144 -1.14 -9.68 -5.87
C VAL A 144 -1.09 -9.83 -4.35
N ASP A 145 -0.79 -8.77 -3.62
CA ASP A 145 -0.76 -8.76 -2.15
C ASP A 145 -1.48 -7.51 -1.59
N PRO A 146 -2.78 -7.63 -1.28
CA PRO A 146 -3.55 -6.54 -0.66
C PRO A 146 -3.10 -6.17 0.76
N SER A 147 -2.18 -6.93 1.37
CA SER A 147 -1.61 -6.61 2.67
C SER A 147 -0.45 -5.61 2.59
N LEU A 148 0.02 -5.30 1.37
CA LEU A 148 1.03 -4.26 1.16
C LEU A 148 0.53 -2.91 1.64
N SER A 149 1.39 -2.22 2.39
CA SER A 149 1.18 -0.82 2.79
C SER A 149 1.76 0.11 1.71
N TRP A 150 2.23 1.30 2.08
CA TRP A 150 2.72 2.30 1.14
C TRP A 150 3.84 1.76 0.24
N GLN A 151 3.69 1.97 -1.06
CA GLN A 151 4.72 1.72 -2.07
C GLN A 151 5.27 3.07 -2.54
N PHE A 152 6.58 3.15 -2.71
CA PHE A 152 7.28 4.35 -3.18
C PHE A 152 8.57 3.96 -3.89
N TYR A 153 9.12 4.91 -4.64
CA TYR A 153 10.42 4.84 -5.29
C TYR A 153 11.17 6.16 -5.04
#